data_AF-A0A7D4UMP4-F1
#
_entry.id   AF-A0A7D4UMP4-F1
#
_cell.length_a   1.000
_cell.length_b   1.000
_cell.length_c   1.000
_cell.angle_alpha   90.00
_cell.angle_beta   90.00
_cell.angle_gamma   90.00
#
_symmetry.space_group_name_H-M   'P 1'
#
loop_
_entity.id
_entity.type
_entity.pdbx_description
1 polymer ?
#
loop_
_entity_poly.entity_id
_entity_poly.type
_entity_poly.pdbx_seq_one_letter_code
_entity_poly.pdbx_strand_id
1 'polypeptide(L)'
;MDSVVNDKPLHIGKKIERVRKLRGLTQEDVAVGLGITKQAVSKIEQSENIEEDRLKQIADVLGVTLEGLKSFRDETVLFTANFYEGSSVTNSSINTRECTQINNPIEKIIELYESILKVEREKIDILMNKKND
;
A
#
# COMPACT_ATOMS: atom_id res chain seq x y z
N MET A 1 -18.84 -8.70 -31.90
CA MET A 1 -18.83 -7.28 -31.52
C MET A 1 -17.68 -7.16 -30.52
N ASP A 2 -16.47 -7.03 -31.04
CA ASP A 2 -15.28 -6.99 -30.20
C ASP A 2 -15.30 -5.67 -29.45
N SER A 3 -15.49 -5.74 -28.13
CA SER A 3 -15.30 -4.60 -27.25
C SER A 3 -13.82 -4.22 -27.31
N VAL A 4 -13.48 -3.32 -28.23
CA VAL A 4 -12.18 -2.66 -28.28
C VAL A 4 -12.03 -1.94 -26.95
N VAL A 5 -11.30 -2.57 -26.02
CA VAL A 5 -10.80 -1.92 -24.82
C VAL A 5 -10.03 -0.71 -25.33
N ASN A 6 -10.59 0.47 -25.10
CA ASN A 6 -9.99 1.73 -25.52
C ASN A 6 -8.84 2.01 -24.55
N ASP A 7 -7.75 1.24 -24.68
CA ASP A 7 -6.51 1.35 -23.90
C ASP A 7 -5.71 2.56 -24.41
N LYS A 8 -6.36 3.73 -24.46
CA LYS A 8 -5.63 4.97 -24.67
C LYS A 8 -4.74 5.15 -23.46
N PRO A 9 -3.40 5.23 -23.64
CA PRO A 9 -2.50 5.43 -22.52
C PRO A 9 -2.91 6.70 -21.80
N LEU A 10 -3.17 6.58 -20.49
CA LEU A 10 -3.52 7.73 -19.69
C LEU A 10 -2.42 8.77 -19.73
N HIS A 11 -2.78 9.98 -20.12
CA HIS A 11 -1.87 11.10 -20.11
C HIS A 11 -1.46 11.45 -18.67
N ILE A 12 -0.32 12.14 -18.55
CA ILE A 12 0.37 12.32 -17.26
C ILE A 12 -0.49 13.03 -16.20
N GLY A 13 -1.30 14.01 -16.60
CA GLY A 13 -2.23 14.71 -15.71
C GLY A 13 -3.23 13.76 -15.03
N LYS A 14 -3.77 12.77 -15.74
CA LYS A 14 -4.68 11.77 -15.17
C LYS A 14 -3.98 10.81 -14.22
N LYS A 15 -2.71 10.49 -14.49
CA LYS A 15 -1.88 9.70 -13.56
C LYS A 15 -1.67 10.46 -12.25
N ILE A 16 -1.35 11.75 -12.32
CA ILE A 16 -1.23 12.64 -11.15
C ILE A 16 -2.53 12.66 -10.34
N GLU A 17 -3.68 12.84 -11.00
CA GLU A 17 -4.99 12.87 -10.33
C GLU A 17 -5.24 11.58 -9.52
N ARG A 18 -4.91 10.43 -10.11
CA ARG A 18 -5.14 9.12 -9.48
C ARG A 18 -4.17 8.85 -8.35
N VAL A 19 -2.87 9.10 -8.55
CA VAL A 19 -1.87 8.96 -7.48
C VAL A 19 -2.24 9.88 -6.31
N ARG A 20 -2.66 11.12 -6.57
CA ARG A 20 -3.12 12.04 -5.52
C ARG A 20 -4.29 11.46 -4.73
N LYS A 21 -5.31 10.94 -5.40
CA LYS A 21 -6.48 10.31 -4.75
C LYS A 21 -6.08 9.08 -3.93
N LEU A 22 -5.15 8.26 -4.42
CA LEU A 22 -4.62 7.10 -3.68
C LEU A 22 -3.83 7.49 -2.44
N ARG A 23 -3.17 8.65 -2.47
CA ARG A 23 -2.50 9.24 -1.31
C ARG A 23 -3.47 9.93 -0.34
N GLY A 24 -4.77 9.97 -0.64
CA GLY A 24 -5.77 10.64 0.18
C GLY A 24 -5.65 12.16 0.20
N LEU A 25 -4.93 12.75 -0.76
CA LEU A 25 -4.65 14.19 -0.81
C LEU A 25 -5.74 14.94 -1.59
N THR A 26 -6.14 16.11 -1.10
CA THR A 26 -7.00 17.04 -1.84
C THR A 26 -6.17 17.84 -2.86
N GLN A 27 -6.85 18.51 -3.81
CA GLN A 27 -6.15 19.41 -4.72
C GLN A 27 -5.54 20.60 -3.96
N GLU A 28 -6.20 21.05 -2.90
CA GLU A 28 -5.68 22.07 -1.97
C GLU A 28 -4.39 21.63 -1.29
N ASP A 29 -4.29 20.39 -0.79
CA ASP A 29 -3.08 19.90 -0.13
C ASP A 29 -1.87 19.93 -1.07
N VAL A 30 -2.08 19.47 -2.32
CA VAL A 30 -1.04 19.50 -3.35
C VAL A 30 -0.70 20.95 -3.76
N ALA A 31 -1.70 21.83 -3.80
CA ALA A 31 -1.51 23.23 -4.12
C ALA A 31 -0.62 23.92 -3.07
N VAL A 32 -0.87 23.66 -1.78
CA VAL A 32 -0.05 24.13 -0.67
C VAL A 32 1.38 23.61 -0.79
N GLY A 33 1.57 22.31 -1.05
CA GLY A 33 2.90 21.71 -1.22
C GLY A 33 3.70 22.28 -2.41
N LEU A 34 3.00 22.71 -3.47
CA LEU A 34 3.61 23.29 -4.67
C LEU A 34 3.67 24.82 -4.66
N GLY A 35 3.14 25.49 -3.63
CA GLY A 35 3.06 26.94 -3.55
C GLY A 35 2.21 27.59 -4.66
N ILE A 36 1.15 26.90 -5.12
CA ILE A 36 0.26 27.36 -6.19
C ILE A 36 -1.20 27.34 -5.75
N THR A 37 -2.11 27.74 -6.64
CA THR A 37 -3.54 27.70 -6.39
C THR A 37 -4.14 26.32 -6.69
N LYS A 38 -5.25 25.98 -6.03
CA LYS A 38 -6.04 24.77 -6.32
C LYS A 38 -6.43 24.69 -7.80
N GLN A 39 -6.82 25.82 -8.40
CA GLN A 39 -7.18 25.89 -9.82
C GLN A 39 -6.00 25.55 -10.72
N ALA A 40 -4.77 25.93 -10.34
CA ALA A 40 -3.57 25.55 -11.07
C ALA A 40 -3.33 24.03 -10.98
N VAL A 41 -3.53 23.40 -9.82
CA VAL A 41 -3.48 21.93 -9.69
C VAL A 41 -4.52 21.25 -10.58
N SER A 42 -5.76 21.75 -10.60
CA SER A 42 -6.80 21.22 -11.50
C SER A 42 -6.41 21.32 -12.97
N LYS A 43 -5.74 22.40 -13.39
CA LYS A 43 -5.24 22.55 -14.77
C LYS A 43 -4.10 21.56 -15.06
N ILE A 44 -3.20 21.35 -14.09
CA ILE A 44 -2.12 20.37 -14.20
C ILE A 44 -2.69 18.97 -14.42
N GLU A 45 -3.71 18.57 -13.67
CA GLU A 45 -4.36 17.25 -13.79
C GLU A 45 -5.08 17.06 -15.14
N GLN A 46 -5.52 18.14 -15.78
CA GLN A 46 -6.13 18.13 -17.10
C GLN A 46 -5.10 18.19 -18.24
N SER A 47 -3.83 18.47 -17.94
CA SER A 47 -2.79 18.60 -18.96
C SER A 47 -2.29 17.25 -19.46
N GLU A 48 -2.10 17.15 -20.78
CA GLU A 48 -1.49 15.98 -21.40
C GLU A 48 0.04 15.96 -21.28
N ASN A 49 0.65 17.15 -21.22
CA ASN A 49 2.10 17.33 -21.13
C ASN A 49 2.44 18.26 -19.95
N ILE A 50 3.49 17.89 -19.21
CA ILE A 50 4.01 18.66 -18.09
C ILE A 50 5.53 18.61 -18.20
N GLU A 51 6.18 19.76 -18.01
CA GLU A 51 7.64 19.86 -17.99
C GLU A 51 8.24 18.96 -16.91
N GLU A 52 9.39 18.36 -17.21
CA GLU A 52 10.00 17.34 -16.35
C GLU A 52 10.33 17.86 -14.95
N ASP A 53 10.86 19.08 -14.85
CA ASP A 53 11.16 19.73 -13.56
C ASP A 53 9.90 19.92 -12.72
N ARG A 54 8.79 20.31 -13.36
CA ARG A 54 7.51 20.48 -12.68
C ARG A 54 6.91 19.14 -12.26
N LEU A 55 7.06 18.12 -13.11
CA LEU A 55 6.62 16.77 -12.81
C LEU A 55 7.38 16.17 -11.62
N LYS A 56 8.68 16.47 -11.50
CA LYS A 56 9.50 16.08 -10.35
C LYS A 56 9.00 16.71 -9.06
N GLN A 57 8.73 18.02 -9.05
CA GLN A 57 8.14 18.70 -7.90
C GLN A 57 6.79 18.10 -7.48
N ILE A 58 5.94 17.76 -8.46
CA ILE A 58 4.66 17.09 -8.19
C ILE A 58 4.89 15.70 -7.58
N ALA A 59 5.84 14.92 -8.11
CA ALA A 59 6.17 13.60 -7.57
C ALA A 59 6.64 13.68 -6.11
N ASP A 60 7.48 14.66 -5.78
CA ASP A 60 7.97 14.91 -4.42
C ASP A 60 6.82 15.24 -3.46
N VAL A 61 5.90 16.13 -3.86
CA VAL A 61 4.71 16.48 -3.04
C VAL A 61 3.76 15.29 -2.86
N LEU A 62 3.65 14.42 -3.87
CA LEU A 62 2.85 13.18 -3.81
C LEU A 62 3.58 12.04 -3.07
N GLY A 63 4.85 12.21 -2.69
CA GLY A 63 5.66 11.21 -2.02
C GLY A 63 5.96 9.98 -2.89
N VAL A 64 6.06 10.15 -4.22
CA VAL A 64 6.38 9.08 -5.18
C VAL A 64 7.64 9.41 -5.97
N THR A 65 8.26 8.41 -6.58
CA THR A 65 9.36 8.66 -7.51
C THR A 65 8.82 9.17 -8.85
N LEU A 66 9.61 10.01 -9.53
CA LEU A 66 9.28 10.52 -10.87
C LEU A 66 8.98 9.38 -11.87
N GLU A 67 9.82 8.33 -11.84
CA GLU A 67 9.65 7.15 -12.68
C GLU A 67 8.38 6.35 -12.33
N GLY A 68 8.07 6.23 -11.04
CA GLY A 68 6.83 5.59 -10.57
C GLY A 68 5.59 6.35 -11.03
N LEU A 69 5.63 7.68 -11.03
CA LEU A 69 4.53 8.52 -11.53
C LEU A 69 4.36 8.40 -13.06
N LYS A 70 5.46 8.35 -13.82
CA LYS A 70 5.44 8.16 -15.29
C LYS A 70 4.95 6.77 -15.68
N SER A 71 5.38 5.73 -14.96
CA SER A 71 5.02 4.32 -15.23
C SER A 71 3.68 3.90 -14.63
N PHE A 72 3.04 4.76 -13.81
CA PHE A 72 1.76 4.46 -13.17
C PHE A 72 0.69 3.99 -14.17
N ARG A 73 0.05 2.87 -13.83
CA ARG A 73 -1.14 2.27 -14.48
C ARG A 73 -2.14 1.88 -13.39
N ASP A 74 -3.43 1.90 -13.70
CA ASP A 74 -4.49 1.55 -12.74
C ASP A 74 -4.34 0.13 -12.19
N GLU A 75 -3.92 -0.81 -13.04
CA GLU A 75 -3.72 -2.21 -12.68
C GLU A 75 -2.61 -2.40 -11.64
N THR A 76 -1.59 -1.53 -11.63
CA THR A 76 -0.48 -1.58 -10.66
C THR A 76 -0.97 -1.31 -9.22
N VAL A 77 -2.10 -0.61 -9.07
CA VAL A 77 -2.70 -0.30 -7.77
C VAL A 77 -3.36 -1.53 -7.16
N LEU A 78 -3.95 -2.40 -7.98
CA LEU A 78 -4.51 -3.67 -7.48
C LEU A 78 -3.43 -4.53 -6.83
N PHE A 79 -2.18 -4.49 -7.31
CA PHE A 79 -1.11 -5.30 -6.73
C PHE A 79 -0.64 -4.80 -5.36
N THR A 80 -0.75 -3.49 -5.09
CA THR A 80 -0.34 -2.91 -3.79
C THR A 80 -1.47 -2.86 -2.77
N ALA A 81 -2.72 -2.70 -3.22
CA ALA A 81 -3.90 -2.77 -2.36
C ALA A 81 -4.17 -4.20 -1.86
N ASN A 82 -3.95 -5.22 -2.71
CA ASN A 82 -4.08 -6.64 -2.31
C ASN A 82 -2.91 -7.15 -1.46
N PHE A 83 -1.82 -6.39 -1.30
CA PHE A 83 -0.68 -6.82 -0.46
C PHE A 83 -0.96 -6.66 1.04
N TYR A 84 -2.01 -5.93 1.43
CA TYR A 84 -2.45 -5.80 2.82
C TYR A 84 -3.50 -6.86 3.24
N GLU A 85 -3.94 -7.71 2.32
CA GLU A 85 -4.95 -8.74 2.59
C GLU A 85 -4.54 -10.09 1.98
N GLY A 86 -3.50 -10.70 2.55
CA GLY A 86 -3.32 -12.16 2.46
C GLY A 86 -2.46 -12.71 1.31
N SER A 87 -1.19 -12.31 1.20
CA SER A 87 -0.23 -13.21 0.52
C SER A 87 1.18 -13.20 1.09
N SER A 88 1.56 -14.39 1.52
CA SER A 88 2.92 -14.88 1.76
C SER A 88 3.93 -14.24 0.81
N VAL A 89 4.89 -13.53 1.40
CA VAL A 89 6.13 -13.08 0.79
C VAL A 89 6.73 -14.18 -0.09
N THR A 90 7.06 -13.89 -1.35
CA THR A 90 8.30 -14.39 -1.94
C THR A 90 8.92 -13.37 -2.91
N ASN A 91 10.20 -13.15 -2.67
CA ASN A 91 11.24 -12.58 -3.54
C ASN A 91 11.35 -11.06 -3.76
N SER A 92 12.20 -10.51 -2.90
CA SER A 92 13.55 -10.05 -3.25
C SER A 92 13.73 -8.57 -3.62
N SER A 93 14.68 -7.98 -2.87
CA SER A 93 15.50 -6.83 -3.25
C SER A 93 14.89 -5.43 -3.27
N ILE A 94 14.47 -4.88 -2.11
CA ILE A 94 14.70 -3.44 -1.82
C ILE A 94 15.05 -3.26 -0.34
N ASN A 95 16.17 -2.56 -0.12
CA ASN A 95 16.75 -2.20 1.17
C ASN A 95 15.82 -1.31 2.01
N THR A 96 15.10 -1.89 2.98
CA THR A 96 14.40 -1.12 4.01
C THR A 96 14.89 -1.58 5.38
N ARG A 97 16.06 -1.07 5.80
CA ARG A 97 16.68 -1.37 7.12
C ARG A 97 16.03 -0.60 8.28
N GLU A 98 14.76 -0.20 8.18
CA GLU A 98 14.05 0.55 9.24
C GLU A 98 12.57 0.16 9.37
N CYS A 99 12.24 -1.13 9.30
CA CYS A 99 10.95 -1.63 9.78
C CYS A 99 11.17 -2.75 10.81
N THR A 100 12.00 -2.47 11.82
CA THR A 100 12.21 -3.34 12.98
C THR A 100 11.16 -3.06 14.06
N GLN A 101 9.89 -3.31 13.75
CA GLN A 101 8.90 -3.78 14.71
C GLN A 101 7.62 -4.21 13.98
N ILE A 102 7.77 -5.17 13.08
CA ILE A 102 6.62 -5.99 12.69
C ILE A 102 6.26 -6.77 13.95
N ASN A 103 5.24 -6.30 14.69
CA ASN A 103 4.55 -7.08 15.70
C ASN A 103 4.09 -8.36 15.02
N ASN A 104 4.90 -9.41 15.05
CA ASN A 104 4.68 -10.61 14.28
C ASN A 104 3.50 -11.36 14.92
N PRO A 105 2.26 -11.18 14.41
CA PRO A 105 1.09 -11.64 15.12
C PRO A 105 1.05 -13.17 15.16
N ILE A 106 1.71 -13.83 14.20
CA ILE A 106 1.88 -15.28 14.12
C ILE A 106 2.62 -15.82 15.34
N GLU A 107 3.67 -15.15 15.79
CA GLU A 107 4.48 -15.64 16.91
C GLU A 107 3.68 -15.59 18.22
N LYS A 108 2.91 -14.52 18.43
CA LYS A 108 1.95 -14.42 19.55
C LYS A 108 0.82 -15.45 19.48
N ILE A 109 0.38 -15.80 18.27
CA ILE A 109 -0.65 -16.83 18.05
C ILE A 109 -0.08 -18.21 18.39
N ILE A 110 1.14 -18.52 17.96
CA ILE A 110 1.81 -19.79 18.28
C ILE A 110 2.00 -19.93 19.79
N GLU A 111 2.50 -18.90 20.45
CA GLU A 111 2.67 -18.87 21.92
C GLU A 111 1.33 -19.10 22.65
N LEU A 112 0.25 -18.46 22.19
CA LEU A 112 -1.10 -18.68 22.73
C LEU A 112 -1.54 -20.14 22.55
N TYR A 113 -1.34 -20.73 21.37
CA TYR A 113 -1.70 -22.13 21.12
C TYR A 113 -0.91 -23.11 22.00
N GLU A 114 0.39 -22.89 22.17
CA GLU A 114 1.22 -23.71 23.06
C GLU A 114 0.76 -23.61 24.51
N SER A 115 0.40 -22.41 24.97
CA SER A 115 -0.12 -22.19 26.33
C SER A 115 -1.44 -22.92 26.58
N ILE A 116 -2.35 -22.91 25.61
CA ILE A 116 -3.65 -23.61 25.70
C ILE A 116 -3.42 -25.12 25.74
N LEU A 117 -2.56 -25.65 24.87
CA LEU A 117 -2.25 -27.08 24.85
C LEU A 117 -1.63 -27.55 26.17
N LYS A 118 -0.81 -26.72 26.81
CA LYS A 118 -0.24 -27.01 28.12
C LYS A 118 -1.33 -27.10 29.19
N VAL A 119 -2.23 -26.12 29.26
CA VAL A 119 -3.34 -26.11 30.24
C VAL A 119 -4.27 -27.31 30.05
N GLU A 120 -4.57 -27.68 28.81
CA GLU A 120 -5.40 -28.86 28.52
C GLU A 120 -4.73 -30.16 28.96
N ARG A 121 -3.41 -30.30 28.76
CA ARG A 121 -2.65 -31.47 29.24
C ARG A 121 -2.64 -31.57 30.77
N GLU A 122 -2.36 -30.46 31.45
CA GLU A 122 -2.38 -30.40 32.92
C GLU A 122 -3.75 -30.77 33.49
N LYS A 123 -4.83 -30.32 32.84
CA LYS A 123 -6.21 -30.67 33.22
C LYS A 123 -6.49 -32.17 33.04
N ILE A 124 -6.03 -32.78 31.96
CA ILE A 124 -6.17 -34.23 31.73
C ILE A 124 -5.40 -35.01 32.80
N ASP A 125 -4.17 -34.60 33.13
CA ASP A 125 -3.36 -35.27 34.15
C ASP A 125 -4.03 -35.20 35.53
N ILE A 126 -4.59 -34.04 35.90
CA ILE A 126 -5.36 -33.90 37.14
C ILE A 126 -6.60 -34.81 37.14
N LEU A 127 -7.30 -34.91 36.01
CA LEU A 127 -8.48 -35.77 35.87
C LEU A 127 -8.13 -37.27 35.92
N MET A 128 -7.01 -37.66 35.33
CA MET A 128 -6.51 -39.04 35.37
C MET A 128 -6.06 -39.43 36.78
N ASN A 129 -5.35 -38.55 37.48
CA ASN A 129 -4.92 -38.80 38.86
C ASN A 129 -6.11 -38.87 39.82
N LYS A 130 -7.13 -38.02 39.66
CA LYS A 130 -8.39 -38.10 40.45
C LYS A 130 -9.22 -39.35 40.22
N LYS A 131 -9.01 -40.07 39.11
CA LYS A 131 -9.75 -41.30 38.80
C LYS A 131 -9.03 -42.56 39.32
N ASN A 132 -7.79 -42.40 39.76
CA ASN A 132 -6.94 -43.47 40.28
C ASN A 132 -6.84 -43.47 41.83
N ASP A 133 -7.53 -42.54 42.50
CA ASP A 133 -7.84 -42.53 43.93
C ASP A 133 -9.32 -42.90 44.15
#